data_AF-A0A4Z1KB79-F1
#
_entry.id   AF-A0A4Z1KB79-F1
#
_cell.length_a   1.000
_cell.length_b   1.000
_cell.length_c   1.000
_cell.angle_alpha   90.00
_cell.angle_beta   90.00
_cell.angle_gamma   90.00
#
_symmetry.space_group_name_H-M   'P 1'
#
loop_
_entity.id
_entity.type
_entity.pdbx_description
1 polymer ?
#
loop_
_entity_poly.entity_id
_entity_poly.type
_entity_poly.pdbx_seq_one_letter_code
_entity_poly.pdbx_strand_id
1 'polypeptide(L)'
;MFLQSEESQLANLPSTPLICVPGPLEEFTPFSRLPLELRRKIWGFAALSHPRIFELVWCSSENDLHRLFKVSKQTNRVPPILEVNREAREEGMRTFEKRVFNNCNTNTGSLFKVEGEKPQCTWFNPDLDTVYFGENTCIRTVADFVDLYWQTKLPKIAFATKAHLHGSCKCNWISRDWNPGHRTVTSLQILHGKPPKDADWSMFPGSPSTREVSIVLPSFIYRYAAGEMPNTITFRPSVHNVLEIDGVRIAAAWANEIHEIRSGLDFGWGPSRWKNDSCPDFDFVSFAPSYKDGKGKKLRHNGFLMSSKDCERITAHGGAFLEDLKLRTGVDIRVGYCSDSDAYTGWFEAVNEVGLFNGTSEGIKQCEFEILAHCLNARDEPDVGIDIL
;
A
#
# COMPACT_ATOMS: atom_id res chain seq x y z
N MET A 1 5.97 -7.48 63.78
CA MET A 1 5.60 -7.27 62.37
C MET A 1 6.54 -8.15 61.57
N PHE A 2 6.11 -9.36 61.23
CA PHE A 2 6.96 -10.44 60.71
C PHE A 2 6.97 -10.41 59.18
N LEU A 3 8.15 -10.30 58.59
CA LEU A 3 8.40 -10.53 57.17
C LEU A 3 8.63 -12.04 56.97
N GLN A 4 7.68 -12.72 56.34
CA GLN A 4 7.87 -14.10 55.87
C GLN A 4 8.50 -14.08 54.49
N SER A 5 9.58 -14.85 54.34
CA SER A 5 10.32 -15.08 53.10
C SER A 5 9.50 -15.95 52.14
N GLU A 6 9.27 -15.47 50.92
CA GLU A 6 8.63 -16.18 49.80
C GLU A 6 9.62 -16.98 48.95
N GLU A 7 10.65 -17.58 49.55
CA GLU A 7 11.61 -18.44 48.84
C GLU A 7 11.29 -19.94 49.01
N SER A 8 10.14 -20.45 48.54
CA SER A 8 9.96 -21.92 48.46
C SER A 8 8.78 -22.44 47.62
N GLN A 9 8.55 -21.96 46.39
CA GLN A 9 7.53 -22.59 45.50
C GLN A 9 7.97 -22.90 44.05
N LEU A 10 9.24 -22.73 43.69
CA LEU A 10 9.71 -22.95 42.31
C LEU A 10 10.23 -24.38 41.99
N ALA A 11 10.08 -25.34 42.91
CA ALA A 11 10.73 -26.65 42.77
C ALA A 11 9.95 -27.74 42.01
N ASN A 12 8.73 -27.48 41.51
CA ASN A 12 7.87 -28.52 40.90
C ASN A 12 7.29 -28.12 39.53
N LEU A 13 8.11 -27.59 38.62
CA LEU A 13 7.71 -27.51 37.21
C LEU A 13 7.96 -28.87 36.53
N PRO A 14 6.95 -29.50 35.91
CA PRO A 14 7.11 -30.76 35.19
C PRO A 14 8.15 -30.58 34.08
N SER A 15 9.22 -31.37 34.16
CA SER A 15 10.28 -31.44 33.15
C SER A 15 9.65 -31.67 31.78
N THR A 16 9.54 -30.61 30.99
CA THR A 16 8.99 -30.67 29.64
C THR A 16 9.86 -31.64 28.85
N PRO A 17 9.29 -32.69 28.22
CA PRO A 17 10.09 -33.67 27.49
C PRO A 17 10.91 -32.94 26.45
N LEU A 18 12.24 -33.14 26.51
CA LEU A 18 13.19 -32.59 25.54
C LEU A 18 12.73 -33.02 24.14
N ILE A 19 12.16 -32.07 23.40
CA ILE A 19 11.87 -32.25 21.98
C ILE A 19 13.23 -32.49 21.34
N CYS A 20 13.50 -33.72 20.97
CA CYS A 20 14.71 -34.09 20.24
C CYS A 20 14.64 -33.33 18.91
N VAL A 21 15.44 -32.27 18.79
CA VAL A 21 15.55 -31.54 17.53
C VAL A 21 16.32 -32.46 16.59
N PRO A 22 15.69 -33.01 15.55
CA PRO A 22 16.40 -33.87 14.61
C PRO A 22 17.57 -33.07 14.02
N GLY A 23 18.69 -33.75 13.79
CA GLY A 23 19.84 -33.17 13.10
C GLY A 23 19.44 -32.57 11.75
N PRO A 24 20.28 -31.70 11.16
CA PRO A 24 19.99 -31.09 9.87
C PRO A 24 19.66 -32.17 8.84
N LEU A 25 18.57 -31.99 8.10
CA LEU A 25 18.15 -32.90 7.03
C LEU A 25 19.26 -32.97 5.96
N GLU A 26 19.81 -34.17 5.75
CA GLU A 26 20.87 -34.40 4.76
C GLU A 26 20.33 -34.49 3.32
N GLU A 27 19.04 -34.82 3.17
CA GLU A 27 18.38 -34.99 1.87
C GLU A 27 17.07 -34.20 1.79
N PHE A 28 16.83 -33.54 0.65
CA PHE A 28 15.57 -32.85 0.37
C PHE A 28 14.72 -33.67 -0.60
N THR A 29 13.56 -34.13 -0.15
CA THR A 29 12.61 -34.85 -1.02
C THR A 29 12.10 -33.91 -2.12
N PRO A 30 12.30 -34.23 -3.42
CA PRO A 30 11.80 -33.41 -4.51
C PRO A 30 10.29 -33.18 -4.39
N PHE A 31 9.82 -31.98 -4.72
CA PHE A 31 8.41 -31.60 -4.57
C PHE A 31 7.44 -32.64 -5.16
N SER A 32 7.75 -33.16 -6.35
CA SER A 32 6.93 -34.17 -7.05
C SER A 32 6.82 -35.51 -6.33
N ARG A 33 7.74 -35.82 -5.40
CA ARG A 33 7.74 -37.04 -4.58
C ARG A 33 7.11 -36.82 -3.20
N LEU A 34 6.75 -35.59 -2.85
CA LEU A 34 6.05 -35.32 -1.60
C LEU A 34 4.64 -35.94 -1.63
N PRO A 35 4.15 -36.45 -0.48
CA PRO A 35 2.74 -36.81 -0.31
C PRO A 35 1.81 -35.70 -0.81
N LEU A 36 0.71 -36.10 -1.44
CA LEU A 36 -0.26 -35.18 -2.04
C LEU A 36 -0.73 -34.09 -1.05
N GLU A 37 -0.93 -34.46 0.20
CA GLU A 37 -1.33 -33.54 1.26
C GLU A 37 -0.31 -32.43 1.51
N LEU A 38 0.99 -32.76 1.50
CA LEU A 38 2.05 -31.77 1.67
C LEU A 38 2.17 -30.87 0.45
N ARG A 39 2.06 -31.42 -0.77
CA ARG A 39 2.04 -30.62 -2.00
C ARG A 39 0.90 -29.61 -2.02
N ARG A 40 -0.31 -30.05 -1.67
CA ARG A 40 -1.48 -29.16 -1.55
C ARG A 40 -1.29 -28.08 -0.49
N LYS A 41 -0.73 -28.42 0.68
CA LYS A 41 -0.40 -27.42 1.70
C LYS A 41 0.59 -26.37 1.18
N ILE A 42 1.65 -26.80 0.49
CA ILE A 42 2.62 -25.90 -0.11
C ILE A 42 1.96 -24.99 -1.16
N TRP A 43 1.08 -25.53 -2.01
CA TRP A 43 0.32 -24.72 -2.96
C TRP A 43 -0.65 -23.76 -2.28
N GLY A 44 -1.32 -24.17 -1.20
CA GLY A 44 -2.14 -23.28 -0.38
C GLY A 44 -1.33 -22.13 0.20
N PHE A 45 -0.13 -22.38 0.71
CA PHE A 45 0.78 -21.31 1.16
C PHE A 45 1.22 -20.41 0.00
N ALA A 46 1.54 -20.98 -1.16
CA ALA A 46 1.91 -20.22 -2.35
C ALA A 46 0.78 -19.29 -2.81
N ALA A 47 -0.49 -19.76 -2.79
CA ALA A 47 -1.66 -18.96 -3.14
C ALA A 47 -1.86 -17.76 -2.22
N LEU A 48 -1.41 -17.87 -0.96
CA LEU A 48 -1.58 -16.86 0.09
C LEU A 48 -0.34 -16.00 0.36
N SER A 49 0.72 -16.15 -0.42
CA SER A 49 2.02 -15.53 -0.10
C SER A 49 2.27 -14.18 -0.79
N HIS A 50 1.50 -13.85 -1.83
CA HIS A 50 1.76 -12.69 -2.68
C HIS A 50 0.55 -11.75 -2.73
N PRO A 51 0.44 -10.78 -1.79
CA PRO A 51 -0.56 -9.72 -1.93
C PRO A 51 -0.24 -8.90 -3.19
N ARG A 52 -1.27 -8.59 -3.98
CA ARG A 52 -1.13 -7.78 -5.20
C ARG A 52 -1.94 -6.50 -5.09
N ILE A 53 -1.50 -5.48 -5.81
CA ILE A 53 -2.17 -4.20 -5.88
C ILE A 53 -2.74 -4.04 -7.28
N PHE A 54 -4.06 -3.92 -7.39
CA PHE A 54 -4.77 -3.68 -8.63
C PHE A 54 -5.07 -2.20 -8.77
N GLU A 55 -4.37 -1.53 -9.66
CA GLU A 55 -4.61 -0.13 -9.95
C GLU A 55 -5.84 0.02 -10.86
N LEU A 56 -6.78 0.86 -10.45
CA LEU A 56 -7.87 1.30 -11.31
C LEU A 56 -7.41 2.52 -12.11
N VAL A 57 -7.62 2.44 -13.42
CA VAL A 57 -7.29 3.48 -14.39
C VAL A 57 -8.50 3.84 -15.22
N TRP A 58 -8.52 5.06 -15.74
CA TRP A 58 -9.56 5.50 -16.66
C TRP A 58 -9.44 4.82 -18.02
N CYS A 59 -10.58 4.59 -18.66
CA CYS A 59 -10.65 3.93 -19.97
C CYS A 59 -10.57 4.87 -21.18
N SER A 60 -10.75 6.17 -20.97
CA SER A 60 -10.98 7.16 -22.03
C SER A 60 -9.86 8.20 -22.06
N SER A 61 -9.43 8.57 -23.26
CA SER A 61 -8.60 9.76 -23.53
C SER A 61 -9.43 11.05 -23.62
N GLU A 62 -10.76 10.94 -23.68
CA GLU A 62 -11.67 12.07 -23.78
C GLU A 62 -12.09 12.55 -22.38
N ASN A 63 -12.10 13.87 -22.23
CA ASN A 63 -12.19 14.62 -20.96
C ASN A 63 -13.49 14.42 -20.14
N ASP A 64 -14.49 13.72 -20.66
CA ASP A 64 -15.86 13.77 -20.11
C ASP A 64 -16.32 12.52 -19.36
N LEU A 65 -15.52 11.46 -19.29
CA LEU A 65 -16.00 10.17 -18.76
C LEU A 65 -15.14 9.61 -17.63
N HIS A 66 -14.89 10.39 -16.58
CA HIS A 66 -14.33 9.91 -15.29
C HIS A 66 -15.19 8.81 -14.61
N ARG A 67 -16.33 8.46 -15.22
CA ARG A 67 -17.16 7.33 -14.86
C ARG A 67 -16.57 6.00 -15.29
N LEU A 68 -15.78 5.97 -16.37
CA LEU A 68 -15.30 4.73 -16.98
C LEU A 68 -13.92 4.35 -16.44
N PHE A 69 -13.85 3.22 -15.74
CA PHE A 69 -12.64 2.67 -15.17
C PHE A 69 -12.46 1.19 -15.50
N LYS A 70 -11.21 0.74 -15.49
CA LYS A 70 -10.79 -0.66 -15.56
C LYS A 70 -9.54 -0.88 -14.72
N VAL A 71 -9.20 -2.14 -14.46
CA VAL A 71 -7.88 -2.50 -13.91
C VAL A 71 -6.80 -2.24 -14.96
N SER A 72 -5.68 -1.65 -14.56
CA SER A 72 -4.53 -1.44 -15.44
C SER A 72 -4.03 -2.76 -16.03
N LYS A 73 -3.58 -2.74 -17.29
CA LYS A 73 -3.08 -3.96 -17.95
C LYS A 73 -1.85 -4.53 -17.23
N GLN A 74 -1.06 -3.64 -16.65
CA GLN A 74 0.19 -3.92 -15.96
C GLN A 74 -0.09 -4.72 -14.69
N THR A 75 -1.06 -4.30 -13.89
CA THR A 75 -1.45 -4.99 -12.64
C THR A 75 -2.41 -6.17 -12.85
N ASN A 76 -3.15 -6.21 -13.97
CA ASN A 76 -4.02 -7.33 -14.30
C ASN A 76 -3.27 -8.53 -14.90
N ARG A 77 -2.49 -9.20 -14.06
CA ARG A 77 -1.75 -10.42 -14.42
C ARG A 77 -2.36 -11.65 -13.76
N VAL A 78 -2.26 -12.77 -14.47
CA VAL A 78 -2.64 -14.08 -13.93
C VAL A 78 -1.68 -14.40 -12.78
N PRO A 79 -2.19 -14.79 -11.59
CA PRO A 79 -1.35 -15.24 -10.49
C PRO A 79 -0.43 -16.39 -10.93
N PRO A 80 0.88 -16.37 -10.60
CA PRO A 80 1.81 -17.40 -11.02
C PRO A 80 1.35 -18.83 -10.71
N ILE A 81 0.70 -19.05 -9.55
CA ILE A 81 0.18 -20.36 -9.14
C ILE A 81 -0.79 -20.97 -10.16
N LEU A 82 -1.54 -20.15 -10.92
CA LEU A 82 -2.48 -20.63 -11.93
C LEU A 82 -1.79 -21.05 -13.24
N GLU A 83 -0.49 -20.77 -13.38
CA GLU A 83 0.30 -21.00 -14.59
C GLU A 83 1.37 -22.10 -14.42
N VAL A 84 1.67 -22.53 -13.18
CA VAL A 84 2.75 -23.51 -12.92
C VAL A 84 2.44 -24.90 -13.49
N ASN A 85 1.35 -25.53 -13.02
CA ASN A 85 0.92 -26.86 -13.45
C ASN A 85 -0.56 -27.08 -13.08
N ARG A 86 -1.13 -28.23 -13.46
CA ARG A 86 -2.53 -28.55 -13.21
C ARG A 86 -2.91 -28.56 -11.73
N GLU A 87 -2.09 -29.17 -10.87
CA GLU A 87 -2.36 -29.27 -9.43
C GLU A 87 -2.33 -27.88 -8.77
N ALA A 88 -1.30 -27.08 -9.07
CA ALA A 88 -1.19 -25.71 -8.57
C ALA A 88 -2.36 -24.86 -9.03
N ARG A 89 -2.79 -24.99 -10.29
CA ARG A 89 -3.96 -24.29 -10.82
C ARG A 89 -5.26 -24.70 -10.13
N GLU A 90 -5.47 -26.00 -9.89
CA GLU A 90 -6.63 -26.50 -9.16
C GLU A 90 -6.70 -25.92 -7.73
N GLU A 91 -5.55 -25.83 -7.04
CA GLU A 91 -5.48 -25.21 -5.72
C GLU A 91 -5.69 -23.70 -5.78
N GLY A 92 -5.01 -23.00 -6.70
CA GLY A 92 -5.17 -21.56 -6.89
C GLY A 92 -6.61 -21.17 -7.22
N MET A 93 -7.34 -21.95 -8.01
CA MET A 93 -8.75 -21.70 -8.31
C MET A 93 -9.69 -21.80 -7.09
N ARG A 94 -9.24 -22.36 -5.96
CA ARG A 94 -9.98 -22.34 -4.69
C ARG A 94 -9.81 -21.02 -3.93
N THR A 95 -8.73 -20.31 -4.19
CA THR A 95 -8.38 -19.05 -3.52
C THR A 95 -8.71 -17.83 -4.36
N PHE A 96 -8.47 -17.90 -5.68
CA PHE A 96 -8.68 -16.79 -6.60
C PHE A 96 -10.04 -16.88 -7.29
N GLU A 97 -10.78 -15.78 -7.26
CA GLU A 97 -12.05 -15.61 -7.97
C GLU A 97 -11.83 -14.84 -9.27
N LYS A 98 -12.55 -15.19 -10.34
CA LYS A 98 -12.62 -14.34 -11.52
C LYS A 98 -13.60 -13.21 -11.26
N ARG A 99 -13.12 -11.97 -11.31
CA ARG A 99 -13.93 -10.75 -11.16
C ARG A 99 -13.74 -9.83 -12.36
N VAL A 100 -14.74 -9.00 -12.63
CA VAL A 100 -14.67 -7.97 -13.67
C VAL A 100 -14.75 -6.62 -12.97
N PHE A 101 -13.60 -5.96 -12.79
CA PHE A 101 -13.50 -4.59 -12.29
C PHE A 101 -13.35 -3.63 -13.47
N ASN A 102 -14.45 -3.44 -14.19
CA ASN A 102 -14.50 -2.66 -15.41
C ASN A 102 -15.95 -2.26 -15.68
N ASN A 103 -16.20 -0.98 -15.95
CA ASN A 103 -17.50 -0.48 -16.41
C ASN A 103 -17.43 0.23 -17.78
N CYS A 104 -16.31 0.12 -18.48
CA CYS A 104 -16.07 0.69 -19.81
C CYS A 104 -16.86 -0.01 -20.92
N ASN A 105 -17.39 -1.21 -20.64
CA ASN A 105 -18.24 -1.97 -21.56
C ASN A 105 -19.73 -1.96 -21.15
N THR A 106 -20.09 -1.27 -20.06
CA THR A 106 -21.49 -1.16 -19.63
C THR A 106 -22.12 0.07 -20.28
N ASN A 107 -22.30 0.02 -21.60
CA ASN A 107 -23.04 1.08 -22.27
C ASN A 107 -24.51 0.96 -21.87
N THR A 108 -24.95 1.89 -21.03
CA THR A 108 -26.26 1.99 -20.36
C THR A 108 -27.43 2.30 -21.30
N GLY A 109 -27.38 1.85 -22.55
CA GLY A 109 -28.44 2.08 -23.54
C GLY A 109 -28.07 1.75 -24.98
N SER A 110 -26.79 1.49 -25.28
CA SER A 110 -26.38 1.10 -26.62
C SER A 110 -25.76 -0.29 -26.64
N LEU A 111 -26.48 -1.19 -27.33
CA LEU A 111 -26.13 -2.58 -27.63
C LEU A 111 -24.99 -2.68 -28.65
N PHE A 112 -24.01 -1.77 -28.62
CA PHE A 112 -22.74 -1.96 -29.33
C PHE A 112 -21.92 -3.00 -28.57
N LYS A 113 -22.31 -4.26 -28.80
CA LYS A 113 -21.37 -5.34 -28.99
C LYS A 113 -20.30 -4.81 -29.96
N VAL A 114 -19.11 -4.48 -29.48
CA VAL A 114 -17.94 -4.87 -30.26
C VAL A 114 -17.97 -6.38 -30.22
N GLU A 115 -18.56 -6.98 -31.23
CA GLU A 115 -18.85 -8.41 -31.32
C GLU A 115 -17.53 -9.17 -31.24
N GLY A 116 -17.16 -9.63 -30.04
CA GLY A 116 -15.95 -10.44 -29.81
C GLY A 116 -15.07 -10.04 -28.62
N GLU A 117 -15.15 -8.82 -28.08
CA GLU A 117 -14.30 -8.43 -26.95
C GLU A 117 -14.88 -8.92 -25.63
N LYS A 118 -14.31 -10.02 -25.11
CA LYS A 118 -14.63 -10.52 -23.77
C LYS A 118 -14.27 -9.47 -22.72
N PRO A 119 -15.14 -9.21 -21.72
CA PRO A 119 -14.80 -8.30 -20.63
C PRO A 119 -13.49 -8.73 -19.99
N GLN A 120 -12.66 -7.75 -19.63
CA GLN A 120 -11.38 -7.99 -19.00
C GLN A 120 -11.61 -8.61 -17.61
N CYS A 121 -11.47 -9.93 -17.51
CA CYS A 121 -11.51 -10.65 -16.25
C CYS A 121 -10.18 -10.51 -15.51
N THR A 122 -10.27 -10.38 -14.20
CA THR A 122 -9.14 -10.32 -13.26
C THR A 122 -9.27 -11.49 -12.30
N TRP A 123 -8.18 -12.22 -12.07
CA TRP A 123 -8.13 -13.18 -10.96
C TRP A 123 -7.83 -12.42 -9.68
N PHE A 124 -8.73 -12.45 -8.71
CA PHE A 124 -8.67 -11.65 -7.49
C PHE A 124 -8.76 -12.56 -6.26
N ASN A 125 -7.86 -12.39 -5.31
CA ASN A 125 -7.88 -13.02 -4.00
C ASN A 125 -8.54 -12.05 -3.00
N PRO A 126 -9.78 -12.32 -2.55
CA PRO A 126 -10.55 -11.42 -1.70
C PRO A 126 -10.10 -11.39 -0.25
N ASP A 127 -8.98 -12.01 0.11
CA ASP A 127 -8.37 -11.93 1.43
C ASP A 127 -7.04 -11.16 1.42
N LEU A 128 -6.36 -11.07 0.27
CA LEU A 128 -5.00 -10.52 0.19
C LEU A 128 -4.81 -9.37 -0.79
N ASP A 129 -5.59 -9.33 -1.87
CA ASP A 129 -5.37 -8.32 -2.91
C ASP A 129 -6.02 -6.97 -2.52
N THR A 130 -5.35 -5.90 -2.94
CA THR A 130 -5.76 -4.52 -2.68
C THR A 130 -6.25 -3.86 -3.96
N VAL A 131 -7.39 -3.19 -3.91
CA VAL A 131 -7.83 -2.27 -4.97
C VAL A 131 -7.25 -0.90 -4.71
N TYR A 132 -6.49 -0.36 -5.66
CA TYR A 132 -5.83 0.93 -5.55
C TYR A 132 -6.42 1.96 -6.51
N PHE A 133 -6.85 3.07 -5.93
CA PHE A 133 -7.29 4.28 -6.64
C PHE A 133 -6.10 5.24 -6.78
N GLY A 134 -5.49 5.27 -7.95
CA GLY A 134 -4.29 6.04 -8.25
C GLY A 134 -4.49 7.56 -8.28
N GLU A 135 -3.41 8.32 -8.45
CA GLU A 135 -3.41 9.80 -8.39
C GLU A 135 -4.41 10.46 -9.36
N ASN A 136 -4.67 9.81 -10.49
CA ASN A 136 -5.63 10.28 -11.49
C ASN A 136 -7.05 9.73 -11.27
N THR A 137 -7.38 9.18 -10.10
CA THR A 137 -8.73 8.66 -9.85
C THR A 137 -9.62 9.76 -9.29
N CYS A 138 -10.69 10.10 -10.01
CA CYS A 138 -11.71 11.02 -9.49
C CYS A 138 -12.47 10.38 -8.33
N ILE A 139 -12.87 11.18 -7.34
CA ILE A 139 -13.80 10.75 -6.28
C ILE A 139 -15.09 10.14 -6.85
N ARG A 140 -15.58 10.61 -8.00
CA ARG A 140 -16.72 10.02 -8.72
C ARG A 140 -16.45 8.58 -9.14
N THR A 141 -15.24 8.29 -9.62
CA THR A 141 -14.82 6.94 -9.99
C THR A 141 -14.85 6.01 -8.79
N VAL A 142 -14.36 6.47 -7.63
CA VAL A 142 -14.43 5.71 -6.36
C VAL A 142 -15.89 5.42 -6.00
N ALA A 143 -16.75 6.44 -6.09
CA ALA A 143 -18.16 6.33 -5.79
C ALA A 143 -18.86 5.32 -6.73
N ASP A 144 -18.70 5.48 -8.05
CA ASP A 144 -19.26 4.56 -9.05
C ASP A 144 -18.72 3.13 -8.87
N PHE A 145 -17.44 2.97 -8.52
CA PHE A 145 -16.87 1.66 -8.21
C PHE A 145 -17.55 1.02 -7.00
N VAL A 146 -17.67 1.75 -5.89
CA VAL A 146 -18.29 1.24 -4.67
C VAL A 146 -19.77 0.91 -4.91
N ASP A 147 -20.49 1.74 -5.67
CA ASP A 147 -21.88 1.46 -6.06
C ASP A 147 -22.02 0.19 -6.90
N LEU A 148 -21.12 -0.04 -7.86
CA LEU A 148 -21.16 -1.24 -8.69
C LEU A 148 -20.75 -2.51 -7.94
N TYR A 149 -19.87 -2.39 -6.95
CA TYR A 149 -19.23 -3.54 -6.30
C TYR A 149 -19.53 -3.67 -4.80
N TRP A 150 -20.57 -3.05 -4.27
CA TRP A 150 -20.89 -3.05 -2.84
C TRP A 150 -21.13 -4.42 -2.21
N GLN A 151 -21.66 -5.37 -3.00
CA GLN A 151 -21.85 -6.76 -2.56
C GLN A 151 -20.56 -7.57 -2.61
N THR A 152 -19.53 -7.03 -3.25
CA THR A 152 -18.25 -7.69 -3.44
C THR A 152 -17.38 -7.53 -2.20
N LYS A 153 -16.74 -8.62 -1.77
CA LYS A 153 -15.78 -8.57 -0.65
C LYS A 153 -14.49 -7.87 -1.09
N LEU A 154 -14.21 -6.72 -0.51
CA LEU A 154 -13.10 -5.81 -0.80
C LEU A 154 -12.39 -5.42 0.52
N PRO A 155 -11.65 -6.35 1.15
CA PRO A 155 -11.10 -6.12 2.48
C PRO A 155 -10.01 -5.05 2.52
N LYS A 156 -9.30 -4.83 1.42
CA LYS A 156 -8.15 -3.94 1.34
C LYS A 156 -8.37 -2.94 0.20
N ILE A 157 -8.39 -1.66 0.55
CA ILE A 157 -8.50 -0.55 -0.40
C ILE A 157 -7.35 0.41 -0.17
N ALA A 158 -6.81 0.99 -1.24
CA ALA A 158 -5.77 1.99 -1.16
C ALA A 158 -6.12 3.23 -1.98
N PHE A 159 -5.73 4.40 -1.48
CA PHE A 159 -5.99 5.69 -2.10
C PHE A 159 -4.69 6.47 -2.26
N ALA A 160 -4.43 7.00 -3.45
CA ALA A 160 -3.39 7.99 -3.64
C ALA A 160 -3.77 9.30 -2.94
N THR A 161 -2.81 10.00 -2.32
CA THR A 161 -3.14 11.19 -1.53
C THR A 161 -3.67 12.37 -2.34
N LYS A 162 -3.18 12.57 -3.56
CA LYS A 162 -3.59 13.70 -4.44
C LYS A 162 -4.98 13.53 -5.04
N ALA A 163 -5.51 12.32 -5.05
CA ALA A 163 -6.74 12.02 -5.77
C ALA A 163 -8.01 12.61 -5.09
N HIS A 164 -7.93 13.07 -3.83
CA HIS A 164 -9.14 13.18 -2.99
C HIS A 164 -9.23 14.42 -2.11
N LEU A 165 -8.17 15.22 -2.00
CA LEU A 165 -8.20 16.49 -1.27
C LEU A 165 -8.50 17.61 -2.28
N HIS A 166 -9.78 17.96 -2.40
CA HIS A 166 -10.31 19.14 -3.09
C HIS A 166 -10.18 19.22 -4.61
N GLY A 167 -11.32 19.16 -5.31
CA GLY A 167 -11.61 19.97 -6.52
C GLY A 167 -10.69 19.88 -7.73
N SER A 168 -9.63 19.06 -7.69
CA SER A 168 -8.61 18.95 -8.75
C SER A 168 -9.18 18.37 -10.04
N CYS A 169 -10.26 17.62 -9.89
CA CYS A 169 -10.97 17.03 -10.97
C CYS A 169 -11.93 18.02 -11.64
N LYS A 170 -11.62 18.42 -12.88
CA LYS A 170 -12.41 19.35 -13.72
C LYS A 170 -13.80 18.84 -14.13
N CYS A 171 -14.21 17.63 -13.74
CA CYS A 171 -15.48 17.04 -14.21
C CYS A 171 -16.75 17.71 -13.64
N ASN A 172 -16.62 18.86 -12.96
CA ASN A 172 -17.72 19.63 -12.36
C ASN A 172 -18.73 18.76 -11.60
N TRP A 173 -18.27 17.62 -11.05
CA TRP A 173 -19.12 16.74 -10.28
C TRP A 173 -19.31 17.36 -8.91
N ILE A 174 -20.20 18.34 -8.88
CA ILE A 174 -20.90 18.82 -7.72
C ILE A 174 -22.17 18.01 -7.78
N SER A 175 -22.20 16.85 -7.11
CA SER A 175 -23.48 16.20 -6.91
C SER A 175 -24.38 17.25 -6.27
N ARG A 176 -25.50 17.61 -6.92
CA ARG A 176 -26.35 18.73 -6.49
C ARG A 176 -26.92 18.53 -5.07
N ASP A 177 -26.97 17.28 -4.63
CA ASP A 177 -27.37 16.87 -3.28
C ASP A 177 -26.18 16.80 -2.30
N TRP A 178 -24.98 17.03 -2.81
CA TRP A 178 -23.72 17.05 -2.09
C TRP A 178 -23.31 18.50 -1.90
N ASN A 179 -24.06 19.18 -1.03
CA ASN A 179 -23.88 20.60 -0.77
C ASN A 179 -22.47 20.86 -0.17
N PRO A 180 -21.57 21.56 -0.89
CA PRO A 180 -20.21 21.83 -0.41
C PRO A 180 -20.17 22.79 0.81
N GLY A 181 -21.33 23.33 1.22
CA GLY A 181 -21.45 24.13 2.45
C GLY A 181 -21.19 23.33 3.74
N HIS A 182 -21.26 22.00 3.69
CA HIS A 182 -20.79 21.10 4.74
C HIS A 182 -19.56 20.35 4.20
N ARG A 183 -18.51 20.24 5.02
CA ARG A 183 -17.17 19.74 4.69
C ARG A 183 -17.12 18.73 3.54
N THR A 184 -16.24 19.00 2.58
CA THR A 184 -15.97 18.19 1.38
C THR A 184 -15.96 16.71 1.72
N VAL A 185 -16.82 15.94 1.04
CA VAL A 185 -16.82 14.51 1.24
C VAL A 185 -15.59 13.87 0.63
N THR A 186 -14.96 13.07 1.48
CA THR A 186 -13.67 12.44 1.27
C THR A 186 -13.87 10.98 0.83
N SER A 187 -12.82 10.37 0.28
CA SER A 187 -12.89 8.97 -0.15
C SER A 187 -13.22 8.01 0.99
N LEU A 188 -12.85 8.32 2.23
CA LEU A 188 -13.18 7.43 3.35
C LEU A 188 -14.68 7.41 3.61
N GLN A 189 -15.34 8.57 3.56
CA GLN A 189 -16.78 8.68 3.75
C GLN A 189 -17.57 7.84 2.73
N ILE A 190 -17.09 7.72 1.49
CA ILE A 190 -17.71 6.83 0.48
C ILE A 190 -17.67 5.37 0.93
N LEU A 191 -16.62 4.93 1.64
CA LEU A 191 -16.50 3.54 2.09
C LEU A 191 -17.52 3.18 3.19
N HIS A 192 -18.04 4.15 3.94
CA HIS A 192 -19.05 3.88 4.96
C HIS A 192 -20.40 3.51 4.35
N GLY A 193 -20.80 4.24 3.31
CA GLY A 193 -22.16 4.19 2.78
C GLY A 193 -23.23 4.73 3.73
N LYS A 194 -24.48 4.81 3.27
CA LYS A 194 -25.63 5.18 4.11
C LYS A 194 -26.65 4.04 4.18
N PRO A 195 -27.30 3.81 5.34
CA PRO A 195 -28.41 2.87 5.43
C PRO A 195 -29.52 3.24 4.43
N PRO A 196 -30.07 2.26 3.68
CA PRO A 196 -31.12 2.53 2.68
C PRO A 196 -32.39 3.21 3.25
N LYS A 197 -32.63 3.07 4.55
CA LYS A 197 -33.84 3.58 5.23
C LYS A 197 -33.79 5.08 5.53
N ASP A 198 -32.59 5.66 5.57
CA ASP A 198 -32.37 7.06 5.93
C ASP A 198 -32.09 7.93 4.69
N ALA A 199 -32.24 7.37 3.49
CA ALA A 199 -31.86 7.99 2.24
C ALA A 199 -33.10 8.29 1.37
N ASP A 200 -33.42 9.58 1.20
CA ASP A 200 -34.39 10.04 0.20
C ASP A 200 -33.85 9.94 -1.24
N TRP A 201 -32.57 9.58 -1.44
CA TRP A 201 -31.86 9.56 -2.73
C TRP A 201 -30.86 8.38 -2.85
N SER A 202 -30.37 8.12 -4.07
CA SER A 202 -29.38 7.08 -4.40
C SER A 202 -28.01 7.36 -3.78
N MET A 203 -27.85 7.10 -2.49
CA MET A 203 -26.55 7.16 -1.83
C MET A 203 -25.75 5.88 -2.01
N PHE A 204 -24.42 6.01 -1.97
CA PHE A 204 -23.50 4.89 -2.13
C PHE A 204 -23.73 3.87 -1.00
N PRO A 205 -23.82 2.58 -1.33
CA PRO A 205 -24.00 1.49 -0.36
C PRO A 205 -22.77 1.27 0.54
N GLY A 206 -21.64 1.92 0.25
CA GLY A 206 -20.38 1.75 0.96
C GLY A 206 -19.68 0.44 0.62
N SER A 207 -18.57 0.19 1.31
CA SER A 207 -17.81 -1.05 1.25
C SER A 207 -17.74 -1.68 2.65
N PRO A 208 -18.83 -2.31 3.12
CA PRO A 208 -18.92 -2.85 4.48
C PRO A 208 -17.99 -4.04 4.75
N SER A 209 -17.27 -4.51 3.73
CA SER A 209 -16.30 -5.60 3.84
C SER A 209 -14.86 -5.11 3.98
N THR A 210 -14.60 -3.80 3.82
CA THR A 210 -13.29 -3.20 3.98
C THR A 210 -12.84 -3.24 5.43
N ARG A 211 -11.62 -3.74 5.63
CA ARG A 211 -10.96 -3.91 6.94
C ARG A 211 -9.67 -3.13 7.03
N GLU A 212 -9.02 -2.87 5.91
CA GLU A 212 -7.77 -2.14 5.82
C GLU A 212 -7.88 -1.08 4.72
N VAL A 213 -7.48 0.15 5.05
CA VAL A 213 -7.42 1.28 4.13
C VAL A 213 -6.01 1.86 4.16
N SER A 214 -5.32 1.81 3.02
CA SER A 214 -3.98 2.37 2.89
C SER A 214 -4.01 3.74 2.19
N ILE A 215 -3.48 4.76 2.84
CA ILE A 215 -3.27 6.08 2.27
C ILE A 215 -1.86 6.13 1.67
N VAL A 216 -1.79 6.09 0.34
CA VAL A 216 -0.53 5.99 -0.41
C VAL A 216 0.03 7.40 -0.63
N LEU A 217 1.05 7.72 0.16
CA LEU A 217 1.86 8.93 0.05
C LEU A 217 2.92 8.77 -1.07
N PRO A 218 3.13 9.81 -1.90
CA PRO A 218 4.13 9.79 -2.96
C PRO A 218 5.50 9.44 -2.40
N SER A 219 6.18 8.49 -3.03
CA SER A 219 7.61 8.25 -2.81
C SER A 219 8.40 9.06 -3.85
N PHE A 220 9.61 9.49 -3.53
CA PHE A 220 10.55 10.10 -4.48
C PHE A 220 11.40 9.03 -5.19
N ILE A 221 11.31 7.77 -4.74
CA ILE A 221 12.02 6.62 -5.29
C ILE A 221 11.12 5.84 -6.25
N TYR A 222 9.85 5.64 -5.87
CA TYR A 222 8.89 4.88 -6.67
C TYR A 222 7.67 5.73 -7.02
N ARG A 223 7.70 6.28 -8.24
CA ARG A 223 6.60 6.99 -8.87
C ARG A 223 6.26 6.31 -10.19
N TYR A 224 4.98 6.17 -10.44
CA TYR A 224 4.46 5.59 -11.66
C TYR A 224 3.36 6.49 -12.19
N ALA A 225 3.34 6.74 -13.49
CA ALA A 225 2.17 7.34 -14.10
C ALA A 225 0.99 6.35 -13.99
N ALA A 226 -0.24 6.86 -14.10
CA ALA A 226 -1.43 6.02 -14.03
C ALA A 226 -1.38 4.92 -15.10
N GLY A 227 -1.51 3.67 -14.66
CA GLY A 227 -1.44 2.49 -15.51
C GLY A 227 -0.03 1.96 -15.77
N GLU A 228 1.02 2.66 -15.35
CA GLU A 228 2.41 2.18 -15.50
C GLU A 228 2.92 1.43 -14.27
N MET A 229 2.10 1.30 -13.22
CA MET A 229 2.47 0.65 -11.97
C MET A 229 2.77 -0.85 -12.20
N PRO A 230 3.99 -1.34 -11.86
CA PRO A 230 4.34 -2.75 -11.99
C PRO A 230 3.48 -3.65 -11.10
N ASN A 231 3.16 -4.86 -11.58
CA ASN A 231 2.41 -5.86 -10.79
C ASN A 231 3.19 -6.46 -9.61
N THR A 232 4.50 -6.18 -9.51
CA THR A 232 5.36 -6.63 -8.43
C THR A 232 5.49 -5.60 -7.31
N ILE A 233 4.81 -4.46 -7.42
CA ILE A 233 4.89 -3.43 -6.39
C ILE A 233 4.21 -3.87 -5.09
N THR A 234 4.74 -3.44 -3.97
CA THR A 234 4.16 -3.62 -2.64
C THR A 234 4.12 -2.30 -1.87
N PHE A 235 3.64 -2.35 -0.64
CA PHE A 235 3.64 -1.22 0.27
C PHE A 235 4.77 -1.32 1.29
N ARG A 236 5.25 -0.15 1.71
CA ARG A 236 6.07 0.05 2.90
C ARG A 236 5.47 1.17 3.76
N PRO A 237 5.79 1.24 5.05
CA PRO A 237 5.46 2.42 5.85
C PRO A 237 5.97 3.69 5.16
N SER A 238 5.11 4.72 5.09
CA SER A 238 5.53 5.99 4.51
C SER A 238 6.49 6.73 5.44
N VAL A 239 7.39 7.50 4.82
CA VAL A 239 8.33 8.40 5.51
C VAL A 239 7.89 9.86 5.39
N HIS A 240 6.83 10.10 4.62
CA HIS A 240 6.37 11.42 4.17
C HIS A 240 5.20 11.96 5.00
N ASN A 241 5.04 11.48 6.24
CA ASN A 241 3.95 11.90 7.13
C ASN A 241 4.02 13.40 7.49
N VAL A 242 5.13 14.07 7.18
CA VAL A 242 5.37 15.49 7.46
C VAL A 242 5.24 16.37 6.21
N LEU A 243 5.05 15.78 5.01
CA LEU A 243 4.96 16.57 3.79
C LEU A 243 3.75 17.51 3.78
N GLU A 244 4.02 18.76 3.43
CA GLU A 244 3.07 19.83 3.26
C GLU A 244 2.93 20.12 1.76
N ILE A 245 1.70 20.09 1.24
CA ILE A 245 1.39 20.46 -0.14
C ILE A 245 0.44 21.65 -0.07
N ASP A 246 0.79 22.75 -0.73
CA ASP A 246 -0.01 23.99 -0.75
C ASP A 246 -0.37 24.53 0.66
N GLY A 247 0.55 24.42 1.62
CA GLY A 247 0.32 24.83 3.00
C GLY A 247 -0.52 23.85 3.83
N VAL A 248 -0.91 22.70 3.26
CA VAL A 248 -1.69 21.67 3.94
C VAL A 248 -0.85 20.41 4.12
N ARG A 249 -0.64 20.03 5.37
CA ARG A 249 -0.06 18.72 5.71
C ARG A 249 -1.07 17.64 5.36
N ILE A 250 -0.96 17.09 4.16
CA ILE A 250 -1.89 16.10 3.60
C ILE A 250 -2.09 14.93 4.56
N ALA A 251 -1.00 14.38 5.10
CA ALA A 251 -1.09 13.29 6.07
C ALA A 251 -1.86 13.72 7.34
N ALA A 252 -1.71 14.98 7.78
CA ALA A 252 -2.47 15.51 8.90
C ALA A 252 -3.96 15.71 8.55
N ALA A 253 -4.29 16.10 7.33
CA ALA A 253 -5.68 16.19 6.86
C ALA A 253 -6.36 14.81 6.87
N TRP A 254 -5.70 13.80 6.29
CA TRP A 254 -6.16 12.41 6.36
C TRP A 254 -6.23 11.89 7.79
N ALA A 255 -5.23 12.20 8.64
CA ALA A 255 -5.24 11.78 10.04
C ALA A 255 -6.39 12.42 10.83
N ASN A 256 -6.69 13.69 10.58
CA ASN A 256 -7.84 14.37 11.17
C ASN A 256 -9.15 13.74 10.71
N GLU A 257 -9.28 13.43 9.43
CA GLU A 257 -10.46 12.76 8.88
C GLU A 257 -10.64 11.36 9.48
N ILE A 258 -9.56 10.56 9.56
CA ILE A 258 -9.56 9.25 10.22
C ILE A 258 -9.97 9.39 11.69
N HIS A 259 -9.49 10.43 12.38
CA HIS A 259 -9.86 10.71 13.76
C HIS A 259 -11.37 11.04 13.90
N GLU A 260 -11.91 11.87 13.01
CA GLU A 260 -13.34 12.21 12.98
C GLU A 260 -14.23 11.00 12.65
N ILE A 261 -13.77 10.12 11.76
CA ILE A 261 -14.42 8.83 11.48
C ILE A 261 -14.43 7.94 12.73
N ARG A 262 -13.29 7.82 13.42
CA ARG A 262 -13.15 7.01 14.64
C ARG A 262 -13.94 7.56 15.82
N SER A 263 -14.12 8.87 15.91
CA SER A 263 -14.92 9.49 16.97
C SER A 263 -16.43 9.33 16.74
N GLY A 264 -16.84 8.79 15.58
CA GLY A 264 -18.24 8.65 15.21
C GLY A 264 -18.90 9.99 14.90
N LEU A 265 -18.11 11.02 14.58
CA LEU A 265 -18.63 12.34 14.25
C LEU A 265 -19.61 12.22 13.08
N ASP A 266 -20.80 12.78 13.27
CA ASP A 266 -21.81 12.85 12.22
C ASP A 266 -21.43 13.99 11.27
N PHE A 267 -21.13 13.63 10.02
CA PHE A 267 -20.82 14.59 8.97
C PHE A 267 -22.08 15.20 8.31
N GLY A 268 -23.22 15.15 8.99
CA GLY A 268 -24.53 15.52 8.46
C GLY A 268 -25.22 14.37 7.71
N TRP A 269 -24.74 13.14 7.87
CA TRP A 269 -25.17 11.95 7.13
C TRP A 269 -25.56 10.78 8.04
N GLY A 270 -25.62 11.03 9.35
CA GLY A 270 -25.78 10.02 10.38
C GLY A 270 -24.42 9.62 10.98
N PRO A 271 -24.43 8.96 12.16
CA PRO A 271 -23.21 8.46 12.76
C PRO A 271 -22.53 7.45 11.82
N SER A 272 -21.21 7.54 11.72
CA SER A 272 -20.38 6.59 10.98
C SER A 272 -20.58 5.16 11.52
N ARG A 273 -21.40 4.34 10.84
CA ARG A 273 -21.71 2.96 11.25
C ARG A 273 -21.03 1.96 10.34
N TRP A 274 -19.78 1.62 10.66
CA TRP A 274 -19.13 0.47 10.06
C TRP A 274 -19.89 -0.81 10.41
N LYS A 275 -19.91 -1.77 9.47
CA LYS A 275 -20.57 -3.05 9.72
C LYS A 275 -19.87 -3.75 10.88
N ASN A 276 -20.63 -4.17 11.89
CA ASN A 276 -20.16 -4.76 13.15
C ASN A 276 -19.35 -3.81 14.05
N ASP A 277 -19.52 -2.49 13.89
CA ASP A 277 -18.82 -1.47 14.68
C ASP A 277 -17.29 -1.52 14.58
N SER A 278 -16.74 -2.27 13.61
CA SER A 278 -15.30 -2.35 13.37
C SER A 278 -14.87 -1.37 12.27
N CYS A 279 -14.37 -0.22 12.70
CA CYS A 279 -13.67 0.74 11.84
C CYS A 279 -12.45 0.07 11.16
N PRO A 280 -12.18 0.29 9.86
CA PRO A 280 -10.98 -0.22 9.22
C PRO A 280 -9.70 0.25 9.91
N ASP A 281 -8.67 -0.57 9.79
CA ASP A 281 -7.30 -0.15 10.08
C ASP A 281 -6.84 0.79 8.98
N PHE A 282 -6.25 1.92 9.38
CA PHE A 282 -5.75 2.93 8.46
C PHE A 282 -4.24 3.03 8.55
N ASP A 283 -3.57 2.92 7.42
CA ASP A 283 -2.12 2.97 7.33
C ASP A 283 -1.66 4.03 6.32
N PHE A 284 -0.60 4.76 6.66
CA PHE A 284 0.11 5.62 5.71
C PHE A 284 1.26 4.84 5.08
N VAL A 285 1.19 4.63 3.78
CA VAL A 285 2.13 3.79 3.04
C VAL A 285 2.75 4.53 1.87
N SER A 286 3.84 4.02 1.35
CA SER A 286 4.41 4.40 0.06
C SER A 286 4.73 3.14 -0.74
N PHE A 287 4.94 3.28 -2.05
CA PHE A 287 5.33 2.15 -2.88
C PHE A 287 6.74 1.64 -2.55
N ALA A 288 6.90 0.33 -2.71
CA ALA A 288 8.14 -0.40 -2.50
C ALA A 288 8.25 -1.51 -3.55
N PRO A 289 9.47 -1.96 -3.91
CA PRO A 289 9.64 -3.07 -4.85
C PRO A 289 9.15 -4.37 -4.20
N SER A 290 8.92 -5.41 -5.01
CA SER A 290 8.68 -6.75 -4.46
C SER A 290 9.82 -7.18 -3.54
N TYR A 291 9.45 -7.96 -2.52
CA TYR A 291 10.42 -8.68 -1.73
C TYR A 291 11.25 -9.59 -2.64
N LYS A 292 12.58 -9.53 -2.53
CA LYS A 292 13.47 -10.46 -3.21
C LYS A 292 13.25 -11.85 -2.61
N ASP A 293 13.26 -12.87 -3.45
CA ASP A 293 13.25 -14.26 -2.99
C ASP A 293 14.53 -14.56 -2.20
N GLY A 294 14.45 -14.40 -0.88
CA GLY A 294 15.53 -14.63 0.05
C GLY A 294 15.41 -16.00 0.72
N LYS A 295 16.55 -16.60 1.10
CA LYS A 295 16.66 -17.88 1.84
C LYS A 295 16.05 -17.78 3.26
N GLY A 296 14.73 -17.65 3.37
CA GLY A 296 13.98 -17.76 4.64
C GLY A 296 14.10 -16.57 5.61
N LYS A 297 14.66 -15.43 5.20
CA LYS A 297 14.72 -14.24 6.07
C LYS A 297 13.49 -13.35 5.86
N LYS A 298 12.89 -12.88 6.96
CA LYS A 298 11.81 -11.88 6.94
C LYS A 298 12.37 -10.55 6.46
N LEU A 299 12.39 -10.35 5.15
CA LEU A 299 12.81 -9.10 4.53
C LEU A 299 11.80 -7.99 4.84
N ARG A 300 12.29 -6.76 4.91
CA ARG A 300 11.51 -5.56 5.21
C ARG A 300 11.92 -4.41 4.30
N HIS A 301 11.06 -3.39 4.28
CA HIS A 301 11.33 -2.10 3.66
C HIS A 301 11.20 -1.00 4.72
N ASN A 302 12.05 0.00 4.64
CA ASN A 302 12.00 1.22 5.45
C ASN A 302 12.51 2.40 4.62
N GLY A 303 12.55 3.57 5.22
CA GLY A 303 13.29 4.71 4.72
C GLY A 303 13.25 5.86 5.71
N PHE A 304 13.82 6.99 5.32
CA PHE A 304 13.74 8.23 6.06
C PHE A 304 13.94 9.42 5.12
N LEU A 305 13.62 10.61 5.64
CA LEU A 305 13.83 11.87 4.94
C LEU A 305 15.20 12.47 5.29
N MET A 306 15.80 13.17 4.35
CA MET A 306 17.12 13.77 4.51
C MET A 306 17.26 15.07 3.70
N SER A 307 18.12 15.98 4.14
CA SER A 307 18.40 17.22 3.40
C SER A 307 19.17 16.95 2.10
N SER A 308 19.09 17.87 1.14
CA SER A 308 19.89 17.78 -0.10
C SER A 308 21.40 17.78 0.15
N LYS A 309 21.89 18.61 1.07
CA LYS A 309 23.30 18.62 1.47
C LYS A 309 23.75 17.26 2.00
N ASP A 310 22.95 16.64 2.84
CA ASP A 310 23.27 15.32 3.39
C ASP A 310 23.16 14.22 2.32
N CYS A 311 22.25 14.34 1.36
CA CYS A 311 22.21 13.45 0.18
C CYS A 311 23.46 13.58 -0.69
N GLU A 312 23.90 14.79 -1.01
CA GLU A 312 25.14 15.04 -1.77
C GLU A 312 26.35 14.43 -1.07
N ARG A 313 26.41 14.48 0.27
CA ARG A 313 27.48 13.87 1.05
C ARG A 313 27.50 12.36 0.90
N ILE A 314 26.37 11.67 1.10
CA ILE A 314 26.36 10.20 1.02
C ILE A 314 26.53 9.67 -0.41
N THR A 315 26.24 10.49 -1.42
CA THR A 315 26.45 10.15 -2.83
C THR A 315 27.77 10.67 -3.39
N ALA A 316 28.57 11.38 -2.57
CA ALA A 316 29.91 11.83 -2.93
C ALA A 316 30.79 10.66 -3.37
N HIS A 317 31.83 10.96 -4.15
CA HIS A 317 32.76 9.96 -4.69
C HIS A 317 32.06 8.82 -5.46
N GLY A 318 30.98 9.15 -6.18
CA GLY A 318 30.23 8.17 -6.98
C GLY A 318 29.42 7.18 -6.14
N GLY A 319 29.10 7.50 -4.89
CA GLY A 319 28.28 6.65 -4.02
C GLY A 319 29.02 5.44 -3.45
N ALA A 320 30.36 5.45 -3.44
CA ALA A 320 31.16 4.34 -2.92
C ALA A 320 30.79 3.92 -1.48
N PHE A 321 30.46 4.90 -0.63
CA PHE A 321 29.96 4.66 0.72
C PHE A 321 28.67 3.81 0.73
N LEU A 322 27.70 4.15 -0.11
CA LEU A 322 26.44 3.42 -0.18
C LEU A 322 26.61 2.03 -0.76
N GLU A 323 27.47 1.84 -1.77
CA GLU A 323 27.72 0.52 -2.35
C GLU A 323 28.42 -0.43 -1.35
N ASP A 324 29.39 0.06 -0.57
CA ASP A 324 29.99 -0.72 0.52
C ASP A 324 28.92 -1.13 1.56
N LEU A 325 28.09 -0.17 1.98
CA LEU A 325 27.04 -0.42 2.96
C LEU A 325 25.99 -1.43 2.46
N LYS A 326 25.58 -1.34 1.19
CA LYS A 326 24.72 -2.33 0.52
C LYS A 326 25.34 -3.72 0.55
N LEU A 327 26.63 -3.83 0.22
CA LEU A 327 27.35 -5.11 0.18
C LEU A 327 27.43 -5.75 1.57
N ARG A 328 27.77 -4.98 2.61
CA ARG A 328 27.90 -5.47 3.98
C ARG A 328 26.58 -5.88 4.61
N THR A 329 25.52 -5.13 4.36
CA THR A 329 24.22 -5.34 5.02
C THR A 329 23.23 -6.16 4.20
N GLY A 330 23.45 -6.27 2.89
CA GLY A 330 22.52 -6.88 1.94
C GLY A 330 21.25 -6.04 1.68
N VAL A 331 21.18 -4.80 2.16
CA VAL A 331 20.05 -3.88 1.95
C VAL A 331 20.19 -3.20 0.59
N ASP A 332 19.11 -3.11 -0.19
CA ASP A 332 19.04 -2.28 -1.40
C ASP A 332 18.75 -0.84 -0.99
N ILE A 333 19.73 0.05 -1.12
CA ILE A 333 19.64 1.46 -0.74
C ILE A 333 19.42 2.33 -1.98
N ARG A 334 18.40 3.18 -1.96
CA ARG A 334 18.12 4.14 -3.04
C ARG A 334 17.88 5.52 -2.49
N VAL A 335 18.30 6.52 -3.25
CA VAL A 335 18.07 7.94 -2.92
C VAL A 335 17.14 8.50 -3.99
N GLY A 336 15.99 9.03 -3.55
CA GLY A 336 15.02 9.71 -4.39
C GLY A 336 15.07 11.20 -4.12
N TYR A 337 15.36 11.98 -5.15
CA TYR A 337 15.45 13.43 -5.03
C TYR A 337 14.08 14.06 -5.28
N CYS A 338 13.69 15.00 -4.43
CA CYS A 338 12.54 15.86 -4.72
C CYS A 338 12.95 16.81 -5.86
N SER A 339 12.20 16.81 -6.96
CA SER A 339 12.46 17.74 -8.06
C SER A 339 11.78 19.08 -7.80
N ASP A 340 12.33 20.19 -8.32
CA ASP A 340 11.68 21.51 -8.25
C ASP A 340 10.31 21.55 -8.95
N SER A 341 10.03 20.59 -9.83
CA SER A 341 8.72 20.42 -10.46
C SER A 341 7.69 19.69 -9.59
N ASP A 342 8.14 19.11 -8.47
CA ASP A 342 7.24 18.52 -7.51
C ASP A 342 6.54 19.67 -6.78
N ALA A 343 5.21 19.69 -6.80
CA ALA A 343 4.35 20.77 -6.32
C ALA A 343 4.47 21.13 -4.80
N TYR A 344 5.57 20.79 -4.14
CA TYR A 344 5.88 21.09 -2.74
C TYR A 344 6.41 22.52 -2.62
N THR A 345 5.51 23.49 -2.73
CA THR A 345 5.84 24.90 -2.53
C THR A 345 5.87 25.22 -1.03
N GLY A 346 7.05 25.25 -0.42
CA GLY A 346 7.23 25.82 0.92
C GLY A 346 8.30 25.18 1.79
N TRP A 347 9.27 26.01 2.19
CA TRP A 347 10.05 26.00 3.44
C TRP A 347 10.91 24.78 3.82
N PHE A 348 10.73 23.63 3.20
CA PHE A 348 11.64 22.51 3.41
C PHE A 348 12.82 22.65 2.46
N GLU A 349 14.01 22.93 3.00
CA GLU A 349 15.28 22.73 2.30
C GLU A 349 15.22 21.38 1.59
N ALA A 350 15.21 21.38 0.25
CA ALA A 350 15.00 20.23 -0.63
C ALA A 350 15.14 18.86 0.07
N VAL A 351 14.01 18.37 0.59
CA VAL A 351 13.95 17.12 1.34
C VAL A 351 13.95 15.98 0.34
N ASN A 352 14.85 15.03 0.53
CA ASN A 352 15.00 13.84 -0.28
C ASN A 352 14.64 12.61 0.54
N GLU A 353 14.36 11.52 -0.16
CA GLU A 353 14.02 10.24 0.42
C GLU A 353 15.20 9.29 0.32
N VAL A 354 15.59 8.67 1.44
CA VAL A 354 16.45 7.48 1.42
C VAL A 354 15.58 6.26 1.71
N GLY A 355 15.50 5.36 0.74
CA GLY A 355 14.76 4.11 0.84
C GLY A 355 15.69 2.94 1.09
N LEU A 356 15.31 2.10 2.06
CA LEU A 356 16.03 0.91 2.49
C LEU A 356 15.15 -0.31 2.19
N PHE A 357 15.51 -1.12 1.20
CA PHE A 357 14.66 -2.20 0.70
C PHE A 357 15.30 -3.57 0.86
N ASN A 358 14.47 -4.60 1.03
CA ASN A 358 14.91 -6.00 1.02
C ASN A 358 15.97 -6.33 2.08
N GLY A 359 15.95 -5.61 3.21
CA GLY A 359 16.87 -5.82 4.33
C GLY A 359 16.28 -6.67 5.45
N THR A 360 17.13 -7.27 6.29
CA THR A 360 16.67 -7.73 7.62
C THR A 360 16.43 -6.54 8.54
N SER A 361 15.74 -6.76 9.66
CA SER A 361 15.56 -5.71 10.67
C SER A 361 16.89 -5.12 11.15
N GLU A 362 17.91 -5.96 11.34
CA GLU A 362 19.24 -5.57 11.78
C GLU A 362 19.99 -4.81 10.67
N GLY A 363 19.94 -5.31 9.43
CA GLY A 363 20.59 -4.65 8.29
C GLY A 363 20.01 -3.27 8.01
N ILE A 364 18.68 -3.12 8.09
CA ILE A 364 18.02 -1.80 7.92
C ILE A 364 18.47 -0.83 9.03
N LYS A 365 18.44 -1.26 10.30
CA LYS A 365 18.86 -0.41 11.43
C LYS A 365 20.32 0.01 11.31
N GLN A 366 21.19 -0.90 10.89
CA GLN A 366 22.60 -0.61 10.66
C GLN A 366 22.77 0.42 9.54
N CYS A 367 22.07 0.27 8.41
CA CYS A 367 22.14 1.25 7.32
C CYS A 367 21.70 2.64 7.76
N GLU A 368 20.57 2.73 8.46
CA GLU A 368 20.04 3.99 8.98
C GLU A 368 21.04 4.67 9.90
N PHE A 369 21.61 3.93 10.86
CA PHE A 369 22.62 4.45 11.79
C PHE A 369 23.88 4.96 11.07
N GLU A 370 24.45 4.15 10.17
CA GLU A 370 25.70 4.50 9.49
C GLU A 370 25.53 5.68 8.53
N ILE A 371 24.40 5.78 7.82
CA ILE A 371 24.08 6.92 6.95
C ILE A 371 23.98 8.21 7.77
N LEU A 372 23.22 8.19 8.86
CA LEU A 372 23.06 9.37 9.73
C LEU A 372 24.39 9.78 10.38
N ALA A 373 25.18 8.81 10.83
CA ALA A 373 26.51 9.07 11.41
C ALA A 373 27.47 9.68 10.37
N HIS A 374 27.45 9.21 9.12
CA HIS A 374 28.27 9.77 8.04
C HIS A 374 27.94 11.26 7.79
N CYS A 375 26.65 11.61 7.78
CA CYS A 375 26.21 12.99 7.60
C CYS A 375 26.59 13.92 8.76
N LEU A 376 26.62 13.39 10.00
CA LEU A 376 26.99 14.14 11.21
C LEU A 376 28.49 14.40 11.28
N ASN A 377 29.34 13.39 11.06
CA ASN A 377 30.80 13.53 11.16
C ASN A 377 31.37 14.53 10.16
N ALA A 378 30.75 14.67 8.99
CA ALA A 378 31.14 15.65 7.97
C ALA A 378 30.84 17.12 8.36
N ARG A 379 30.12 17.38 9.47
CA ARG A 379 29.84 18.75 9.93
C ARG A 379 30.96 19.32 10.80
N ASP A 380 31.84 18.47 11.31
CA ASP A 380 32.94 18.87 12.18
C ASP A 380 34.24 19.17 11.41
N GLU A 381 34.27 18.96 10.09
CA GLU A 381 35.37 19.45 9.26
C GLU A 381 35.22 20.97 9.12
N PRO A 382 36.18 21.78 9.60
CA PRO A 382 36.12 23.22 9.46
C PRO A 382 36.05 23.55 7.98
N ASP A 383 35.08 24.40 7.60
CA ASP A 383 34.89 24.88 6.23
C ASP A 383 36.21 25.54 5.80
N VAL A 384 37.09 24.77 5.15
CA VAL A 384 38.36 25.27 4.65
C VAL A 384 37.99 26.13 3.47
N GLY A 385 37.73 27.41 3.75
CA GLY A 385 37.44 28.42 2.76
C GLY A 385 38.49 28.32 1.67
N ILE A 386 38.08 27.78 0.52
CA ILE A 386 38.86 27.88 -0.70
C ILE A 386 38.74 29.34 -1.08
N ASP A 387 39.67 30.16 -0.61
CA ASP A 387 39.93 31.49 -1.14
C ASP A 387 40.30 31.30 -2.61
N ILE A 388 39.32 31.49 -3.49
CA ILE A 388 39.53 31.56 -4.93
C ILE A 388 40.28 32.88 -5.18
N LEU A 389 41.59 32.78 -5.41
CA LEU A 389 42.44 33.85 -5.94
C LEU A 389 42.33 33.94 -7.46
#